data_AF-A0A946PGX5-F1
#
_entry.id   AF-A0A946PGX5-F1
#
_cell.length_a   1.000
_cell.length_b   1.000
_cell.length_c   1.000
_cell.angle_alpha   90.00
_cell.angle_beta   90.00
_cell.angle_gamma   90.00
#
_symmetry.space_group_name_H-M   'P 1'
#
loop_
_entity.id
_entity.type
_entity.pdbx_description
1 polymer ?
#
loop_
_entity_poly.entity_id
_entity_poly.type
_entity_poly.pdbx_seq_one_letter_code
_entity_poly.pdbx_strand_id
1 'polypeptide(L)'
;MADLTGPFLPSADERELNQRLRAQALEHLAQNPDWAPPGLDRWPRGVVRFHNRLVPRLPMTGPLGWLDGTTSADEMERERIGALSADEQALARLLHARAVHFRCVRTTPVPVGEQAD
;
A
#
# COMPACT_ATOMS: atom_id res chain seq x y z
N MET A 1 -12.26 13.28 24.24
CA MET A 1 -12.74 12.63 23.01
C MET A 1 -12.09 11.27 22.94
N ALA A 2 -12.84 10.20 22.70
CA ALA A 2 -12.26 8.87 22.54
C ALA A 2 -11.35 8.88 21.30
N ASP A 3 -10.12 8.40 21.47
CA ASP A 3 -9.18 8.25 20.37
C ASP A 3 -9.64 7.07 19.48
N LEU A 4 -10.41 7.40 18.45
CA LEU A 4 -10.96 6.42 17.49
C LEU A 4 -9.90 5.90 16.50
N THR A 5 -8.65 6.41 16.57
CA THR A 5 -7.58 6.12 15.59
C THR A 5 -6.85 4.79 15.81
N GLY A 6 -7.22 4.02 16.84
CA GLY A 6 -6.64 2.70 17.10
C GLY A 6 -7.31 1.52 16.38
N PRO A 7 -8.65 1.32 16.53
CA PRO A 7 -9.32 0.12 16.02
C PRO A 7 -10.14 0.31 14.74
N PHE A 8 -10.53 1.54 14.39
CA PHE A 8 -11.55 1.77 13.36
C PHE A 8 -11.15 2.76 12.27
N LEU A 9 -10.22 3.67 12.57
CA LEU A 9 -9.75 4.70 11.65
C LEU A 9 -8.23 4.66 11.55
N PRO A 10 -7.65 5.05 10.40
CA PRO A 10 -6.22 5.10 10.26
C PRO A 10 -5.60 6.22 11.11
N SER A 11 -4.41 5.95 11.62
CA SER A 11 -3.57 6.94 12.31
C SER A 11 -3.06 8.03 11.35
N ALA A 12 -2.41 9.06 11.88
CA ALA A 12 -1.74 10.07 11.03
C ALA A 12 -0.61 9.43 10.21
N ASP A 13 0.24 8.63 10.85
CA ASP A 13 1.39 7.96 10.23
C ASP A 13 0.95 6.99 9.12
N GLU A 14 -0.15 6.26 9.33
CA GLU A 14 -0.70 5.34 8.33
C GLU A 14 -1.22 6.10 7.11
N ARG A 15 -1.85 7.27 7.32
CA ARG A 15 -2.32 8.14 6.23
C ARG A 15 -1.16 8.75 5.47
N GLU A 16 -0.14 9.23 6.17
CA GLU A 16 1.06 9.82 5.57
C GLU A 16 1.82 8.77 4.74
N LEU A 17 2.02 7.57 5.30
CA LEU A 17 2.62 6.46 4.59
C LEU A 17 1.83 6.12 3.32
N ASN A 18 0.50 6.03 3.40
CA ASN A 18 -0.33 5.78 2.22
C ASN A 18 -0.23 6.90 1.17
N GLN A 19 -0.17 8.16 1.57
CA GLN A 19 0.01 9.27 0.61
C GLN A 19 1.35 9.16 -0.12
N ARG A 20 2.44 8.89 0.62
CA ARG A 20 3.78 8.68 0.05
C ARG A 20 3.80 7.50 -0.91
N LEU A 21 3.30 6.33 -0.50
CA LEU A 21 3.29 5.13 -1.33
C LEU A 21 2.42 5.31 -2.59
N ARG A 22 1.30 6.03 -2.48
CA ARG A 22 0.47 6.35 -3.64
C ARG A 22 1.23 7.24 -4.63
N ALA A 23 1.90 8.28 -4.16
CA ALA A 23 2.68 9.16 -5.01
C ALA A 23 3.80 8.38 -5.73
N GLN A 24 4.56 7.57 -5.00
CA GLN A 24 5.63 6.73 -5.53
C GLN A 24 5.10 5.72 -6.58
N ALA A 25 3.96 5.08 -6.30
CA ALA A 25 3.34 4.16 -7.26
C ALA A 25 2.91 4.88 -8.56
N LEU A 26 2.34 6.08 -8.46
CA LEU A 26 1.94 6.85 -9.64
C LEU A 26 3.15 7.32 -10.47
N GLU A 27 4.23 7.74 -9.81
CA GLU A 27 5.48 8.08 -10.49
C GLU A 27 6.06 6.86 -11.22
N HIS A 28 6.07 5.69 -10.57
CA HIS A 28 6.50 4.44 -11.19
C HIS A 28 5.67 4.10 -12.43
N LEU A 29 4.34 4.22 -12.36
CA LEU A 29 3.44 3.94 -13.49
C LEU A 29 3.59 4.93 -14.65
N ALA A 30 3.99 6.18 -14.37
CA ALA A 30 4.29 7.15 -15.43
C ALA A 30 5.49 6.71 -16.28
N GLN A 31 6.49 6.07 -15.64
CA GLN A 31 7.69 5.55 -16.30
C GLN A 31 7.47 4.13 -16.88
N ASN A 32 6.59 3.35 -16.25
CA ASN A 32 6.36 1.93 -16.56
C ASN A 32 4.86 1.66 -16.78
N PRO A 33 4.25 2.14 -17.88
CA PRO A 33 2.80 2.06 -18.05
C PRO A 33 2.30 0.64 -18.24
N ASP A 34 3.16 -0.30 -18.64
CA ASP A 34 2.84 -1.72 -18.85
C ASP A 34 3.03 -2.58 -17.57
N TRP A 35 3.46 -1.97 -16.45
CA TRP A 35 3.69 -2.68 -15.21
C TRP A 35 2.39 -3.21 -14.60
N ALA A 36 2.43 -4.43 -14.09
CA ALA A 36 1.35 -5.06 -13.34
C ALA A 36 1.92 -5.80 -12.12
N PRO A 37 1.17 -5.91 -11.02
CA PRO A 37 1.57 -6.74 -9.89
C PRO A 37 1.59 -8.23 -10.30
N PRO A 38 2.39 -9.10 -9.64
CA PRO A 38 2.57 -10.51 -10.01
C PRO A 38 1.27 -11.33 -10.11
N GLY A 39 0.21 -10.92 -9.41
CA GLY A 39 -1.11 -11.57 -9.49
C GLY A 39 -1.87 -11.30 -10.80
N LEU A 40 -1.41 -10.39 -11.64
CA LEU A 40 -2.09 -9.94 -12.86
C LEU A 40 -1.30 -10.21 -14.14
N ASP A 41 -0.26 -11.05 -14.10
CA ASP A 41 0.58 -11.38 -15.26
C ASP A 41 -0.19 -11.95 -16.47
N ARG A 42 -1.35 -12.56 -16.20
CA ARG A 42 -2.23 -13.13 -17.24
C ARG A 42 -3.08 -12.09 -17.97
N TRP A 43 -3.10 -10.85 -17.50
CA TRP A 43 -3.89 -9.80 -18.13
C TRP A 43 -3.24 -9.30 -19.42
N PRO A 44 -4.03 -8.98 -20.47
CA PRO A 44 -3.47 -8.40 -21.68
C PRO A 44 -2.77 -7.07 -21.37
N ARG A 45 -1.52 -6.91 -21.84
CA ARG A 45 -0.73 -5.67 -21.64
C ARG A 45 -1.47 -4.41 -22.04
N GLY A 46 -2.27 -4.47 -23.12
CA GLY A 46 -3.08 -3.34 -23.56
C GLY A 46 -4.10 -2.86 -22.52
N VAL A 47 -4.69 -3.78 -21.75
CA VAL A 47 -5.65 -3.47 -20.68
C VAL A 47 -4.94 -2.86 -19.48
N VAL A 48 -3.83 -3.47 -19.06
CA VAL A 48 -2.97 -2.95 -17.98
C VAL A 48 -2.52 -1.52 -18.30
N ARG A 49 -2.00 -1.30 -19.51
CA ARG A 49 -1.56 0.01 -19.99
C ARG A 49 -2.66 1.05 -20.00
N PHE A 50 -3.85 0.66 -20.45
CA PHE A 50 -5.02 1.55 -20.47
C PHE A 50 -5.41 1.95 -19.05
N HIS A 51 -5.54 0.99 -18.13
CA HIS A 51 -5.84 1.24 -16.72
C HIS A 51 -4.80 2.18 -16.08
N ASN A 52 -3.51 1.84 -16.19
CA ASN A 52 -2.42 2.61 -15.59
C ASN A 52 -2.35 4.06 -16.11
N ARG A 53 -2.72 4.31 -17.37
CA ARG A 53 -2.83 5.68 -17.91
C ARG A 53 -4.04 6.44 -17.36
N LEU A 54 -5.12 5.76 -17.01
CA LEU A 54 -6.33 6.39 -16.48
C LEU A 54 -6.21 6.72 -14.99
N VAL A 55 -5.56 5.86 -14.20
CA VAL A 55 -5.45 5.99 -12.74
C VAL A 55 -5.07 7.40 -12.26
N PRO A 56 -4.04 8.09 -12.81
CA PRO A 56 -3.68 9.44 -12.35
C PRO A 56 -4.75 10.51 -12.61
N ARG A 57 -5.70 10.23 -13.51
CA ARG A 57 -6.74 11.18 -13.97
C ARG A 57 -8.09 10.92 -13.32
N LEU A 58 -8.24 9.83 -12.57
CA LEU A 58 -9.51 9.42 -11.98
C LEU A 58 -9.43 9.43 -10.44
N PRO A 59 -10.18 10.30 -9.75
CA PRO A 59 -10.04 10.50 -8.30
C PRO A 59 -10.40 9.28 -7.44
N MET A 60 -11.12 8.30 -8.00
CA MET A 60 -11.59 7.09 -7.29
C MET A 60 -10.92 5.80 -7.77
N THR A 61 -9.87 5.88 -8.59
CA THR A 61 -9.18 4.69 -9.11
C THR A 61 -7.78 4.62 -8.53
N GLY A 62 -7.43 3.46 -7.95
CA GLY A 62 -6.10 3.17 -7.45
C GLY A 62 -5.24 2.42 -8.47
N PRO A 63 -3.90 2.45 -8.33
CA PRO A 63 -3.01 1.53 -9.03
C PRO A 63 -3.47 0.06 -8.88
N LEU A 64 -3.16 -0.77 -9.88
CA LEU A 64 -3.33 -2.22 -9.73
C LEU A 64 -2.51 -2.70 -8.53
N GLY A 65 -3.11 -3.54 -7.67
CA GLY A 65 -2.48 -3.99 -6.43
C GLY A 65 -2.52 -2.99 -5.27
N TRP A 66 -3.11 -1.80 -5.44
CA TRP A 66 -3.19 -0.78 -4.38
C TRP A 66 -3.89 -1.30 -3.13
N LEU A 67 -5.05 -1.95 -3.28
CA LEU A 67 -5.79 -2.44 -2.14
C LEU A 67 -5.04 -3.54 -1.40
N ASP A 68 -4.31 -4.40 -2.11
CA ASP A 68 -3.64 -5.57 -1.54
C ASP A 68 -2.23 -5.29 -1.03
N GLY A 69 -1.72 -4.05 -1.21
CA GLY A 69 -0.35 -3.73 -0.85
C GLY A 69 0.68 -4.41 -1.74
N THR A 70 0.34 -4.66 -3.01
CA THR A 70 1.18 -5.34 -4.00
C THR A 70 1.70 -4.41 -5.09
N THR A 71 1.67 -3.10 -4.84
CA THR A 71 2.28 -2.11 -5.75
C THR A 71 3.80 -2.17 -5.69
N SER A 72 4.48 -1.68 -6.73
CA SER A 72 5.94 -1.51 -6.70
C SER A 72 6.42 -0.66 -5.53
N ALA A 73 5.66 0.38 -5.14
CA ALA A 73 5.97 1.18 -3.96
C ALA A 73 5.87 0.37 -2.66
N ASP A 74 4.90 -0.55 -2.54
CA ASP A 74 4.80 -1.45 -1.40
C ASP A 74 5.93 -2.49 -1.37
N GLU A 75 6.42 -2.94 -2.54
CA GLU A 75 7.61 -3.81 -2.64
C GLU A 75 8.86 -3.07 -2.15
N MET A 76 9.12 -1.87 -2.66
CA MET A 76 10.23 -1.01 -2.20
C MET A 76 10.12 -0.69 -0.70
N GLU A 77 8.90 -0.49 -0.18
CA GLU A 77 8.69 -0.25 1.24
C GLU A 77 9.04 -1.49 2.08
N ARG A 78 8.68 -2.70 1.62
CA ARG A 78 9.09 -3.95 2.26
C ARG A 78 10.61 -4.13 2.24
N GLU A 79 11.27 -3.78 1.14
CA GLU A 79 12.73 -3.81 1.04
C GLU A 79 13.37 -2.81 2.01
N ARG A 80 12.87 -1.57 2.07
CA ARG A 80 13.31 -0.55 3.01
C ARG A 80 13.17 -1.03 4.45
N ILE A 81 12.02 -1.62 4.79
CA ILE A 81 11.76 -2.20 6.10
C ILE A 81 12.76 -3.32 6.40
N GLY A 82 13.02 -4.22 5.45
CA GLY A 82 13.99 -5.31 5.60
C GLY A 82 15.43 -4.86 5.86
N ALA A 83 15.78 -3.62 5.51
CA ALA A 83 17.08 -3.02 5.78
C ALA A 83 17.19 -2.34 7.16
N LEU A 84 16.10 -2.24 7.92
CA LEU A 84 16.11 -1.68 9.28
C LEU A 84 16.70 -2.64 10.30
N SER A 85 17.01 -2.15 11.50
CA SER A 85 17.36 -3.01 12.64
C SER A 85 16.18 -3.89 13.05
N ALA A 86 16.45 -5.04 13.70
CA ALA A 86 15.41 -6.00 14.07
C ALA A 86 14.29 -5.37 14.91
N ASP A 87 14.64 -4.49 15.85
CA ASP A 87 13.68 -3.81 16.73
C ASP A 87 12.77 -2.84 15.96
N GLU A 88 13.32 -2.16 14.94
CA GLU A 88 12.58 -1.22 14.10
C GLU A 88 11.72 -1.93 13.04
N GLN A 89 12.13 -3.13 12.61
CA GLN A 89 11.41 -3.90 11.60
C GLN A 89 9.99 -4.23 12.03
N ALA A 90 9.77 -4.64 13.27
CA ALA A 90 8.46 -5.04 13.77
C ALA A 90 7.45 -3.89 13.69
N LEU A 91 7.84 -2.71 14.18
CA LEU A 91 7.01 -1.50 14.15
C LEU A 91 6.74 -1.05 12.71
N ALA A 92 7.76 -1.05 11.85
CA ALA A 92 7.59 -0.61 10.47
C ALA A 92 6.73 -1.57 9.64
N ARG A 93 6.85 -2.89 9.87
CA ARG A 93 5.96 -3.91 9.27
C ARG A 93 4.51 -3.71 9.70
N LEU A 94 4.29 -3.46 10.99
CA LEU A 94 2.95 -3.21 11.52
C LEU A 94 2.34 -1.95 10.91
N LEU A 95 3.11 -0.85 10.84
CA LEU A 95 2.68 0.40 10.23
C LEU A 95 2.30 0.19 8.75
N HIS A 96 3.14 -0.51 7.99
CA HIS A 96 2.86 -0.82 6.58
C HIS A 96 1.62 -1.69 6.42
N ALA A 97 1.47 -2.75 7.21
CA ALA A 97 0.31 -3.63 7.17
C ALA A 97 -0.99 -2.89 7.49
N ARG A 98 -0.98 -2.02 8.52
CA ARG A 98 -2.15 -1.20 8.89
C ARG A 98 -2.46 -0.14 7.85
N ALA A 99 -1.44 0.52 7.28
CA ALA A 99 -1.63 1.45 6.17
C ALA A 99 -2.34 0.77 4.99
N VAL A 100 -1.89 -0.43 4.58
CA VAL A 100 -2.56 -1.21 3.53
C VAL A 100 -3.99 -1.58 3.92
N HIS A 101 -4.22 -2.04 5.15
CA HIS A 101 -5.53 -2.41 5.65
C HIS A 101 -6.56 -1.28 5.50
N PHE A 102 -6.21 -0.05 5.87
CA PHE A 102 -7.10 1.10 5.84
C PHE A 102 -7.26 1.76 4.45
N ARG A 103 -6.70 1.19 3.38
CA ARG A 103 -6.94 1.68 1.99
C ARG A 103 -8.38 1.44 1.54
N CYS A 104 -9.08 0.47 2.14
CA CYS A 104 -10.50 0.22 1.90
C CYS A 104 -11.20 -0.24 3.19
N VAL A 105 -12.54 -0.18 3.19
CA VAL A 105 -13.34 -0.80 4.26
C VAL A 105 -13.23 -2.31 4.14
N ARG A 106 -12.80 -2.97 5.20
CA ARG A 106 -12.58 -4.43 5.25
C ARG A 106 -13.34 -5.05 6.43
N THR A 107 -13.66 -6.34 6.28
CA THR A 107 -14.18 -7.19 7.36
C THR A 107 -13.08 -8.01 8.03
N THR A 108 -11.87 -8.01 7.47
CA THR A 108 -10.71 -8.67 8.08
C THR A 108 -10.30 -7.96 9.37
N PRO A 109 -9.68 -8.65 10.33
CA PRO A 109 -9.13 -8.01 11.52
C PRO A 109 -8.08 -6.95 11.18
N VAL A 110 -8.00 -5.90 12.00
CA VAL A 110 -6.92 -4.90 11.91
C VAL A 110 -5.60 -5.58 12.33
N PRO A 111 -4.50 -5.42 11.58
CA PRO A 111 -3.21 -5.95 11.99
C PRO A 111 -2.79 -5.41 13.36
N VAL A 112 -2.35 -6.33 14.22
CA VAL A 112 -1.80 -6.05 15.56
C VAL A 112 -0.34 -6.51 15.59
N GLY A 113 0.50 -5.80 16.34
CA GLY A 113 1.92 -6.19 16.51
C GLY A 113 2.04 -7.49 17.30
N GLU A 114 3.16 -8.20 17.13
CA GLU A 114 3.53 -9.27 18.06
C GLU A 114 3.71 -8.66 19.45
N GLN A 115 3.02 -9.21 20.45
CA GLN A 115 3.28 -8.85 21.84
C GLN A 115 4.68 -9.36 22.19
N ALA A 116 5.57 -8.45 22.57
CA ALA A 116 6.80 -8.84 23.24
C ALA A 116 6.39 -9.44 24.61
N ASP A 117 6.55 -10.76 24.75
CA ASP A 117 6.51 -11.44 26.05
C ASP A 117 7.66 -10.96 26.95
#